data_AF-A0A520A1K3-F1
#
_entry.id   AF-A0A520A1K3-F1
#
_cell.length_a   1.000
_cell.length_b   1.000
_cell.length_c   1.000
_cell.angle_alpha   90.00
_cell.angle_beta   90.00
_cell.angle_gamma   90.00
#
_symmetry.space_group_name_H-M   'P 1'
#
loop_
_entity.id
_entity.type
_entity.pdbx_description
1 polymer ?
#
loop_
_entity_poly.entity_id
_entity_poly.type
_entity_poly.pdbx_seq_one_letter_code
_entity_poly.pdbx_strand_id
1 'polypeptide(L)'
;MKKYLVTLLCCGGLLPARAQQAPFEVHNLHLPKELAYYDNQFSGLAISADKLFLLSESRLQDNAEAKLYTVRLADLNRQLTDTTYVLPYQKLPLTGLPALRARMAAAGQRYEGLEALLITPEAVYLSVETDTPSPTCYLLKGQLRADAVVLDTTFLLPLAKPLAADGSHIYNAGFEALAEANKHLLAFFEYNSFPTQNDVDALEVSHLSSASTPTKL
;
A
#
# COMPACT_ATOMS: atom_id res chain seq x y z
N MET A 1 47.56 29.09 15.25
CA MET A 1 46.33 29.00 14.43
C MET A 1 46.51 28.31 13.08
N LYS A 2 47.63 28.46 12.35
CA LYS A 2 47.82 27.83 11.01
C LYS A 2 47.98 26.29 10.97
N LYS A 3 48.28 25.63 12.11
CA LYS A 3 48.53 24.17 12.16
C LYS A 3 47.28 23.29 12.26
N TYR A 4 46.11 23.88 12.54
CA TYR A 4 44.84 23.13 12.65
C TYR A 4 44.00 23.17 11.37
N LEU A 5 44.33 24.06 10.43
CA LEU A 5 43.58 24.22 9.17
C LEU A 5 43.89 23.09 8.16
N VAL A 6 45.12 22.55 8.20
CA VAL A 6 45.57 21.50 7.29
C VAL A 6 44.96 20.14 7.64
N THR A 7 44.75 19.87 8.94
CA THR A 7 44.11 18.62 9.39
C THR A 7 42.62 18.58 9.02
N LEU A 8 41.94 19.72 8.98
CA LEU A 8 40.52 19.79 8.59
C LEU A 8 40.33 19.59 7.07
N LEU A 9 41.26 20.08 6.24
CA LEU A 9 41.21 19.88 4.78
C LEU A 9 41.53 18.43 4.36
N CYS A 10 42.40 17.71 5.08
CA CYS A 10 42.70 16.31 4.76
C CYS A 10 41.60 15.33 5.18
N CYS A 11 40.70 15.70 6.10
CA CYS A 11 39.55 14.87 6.49
C CYS A 11 38.30 15.09 5.63
N GLY A 12 38.22 16.18 4.87
CA GLY A 12 37.02 16.56 4.11
C GLY A 12 36.92 15.99 2.68
N GLY A 13 38.00 15.41 2.14
CA GLY A 13 38.09 15.14 0.69
C GLY A 13 37.75 13.72 0.22
N LEU A 14 37.60 12.73 1.10
CA LEU A 14 37.65 11.31 0.67
C LEU A 14 36.51 10.40 1.12
N LEU A 15 35.43 10.89 1.75
CA LEU A 15 34.38 10.00 2.27
C LEU A 15 32.91 10.44 2.07
N PRO A 16 32.45 10.80 0.86
CA PRO A 16 31.01 10.68 0.56
C PRO A 16 30.68 9.50 -0.38
N ALA A 17 31.66 8.93 -1.10
CA ALA A 17 31.37 7.92 -2.13
C ALA A 17 31.01 6.51 -1.60
N ARG A 18 31.28 6.21 -0.32
CA ARG A 18 30.93 4.92 0.30
C ARG A 18 29.56 4.90 0.98
N ALA A 19 28.80 6.00 0.90
CA ALA A 19 27.44 6.07 1.42
C ALA A 19 26.37 5.73 0.35
N GLN A 20 26.75 5.59 -0.92
CA GLN A 20 25.83 5.05 -1.92
C GLN A 20 25.62 3.56 -1.65
N GLN A 21 24.39 3.20 -1.30
CA GLN A 21 23.95 1.81 -1.31
C GLN A 21 24.25 1.22 -2.69
N ALA A 22 24.72 -0.03 -2.72
CA ALA A 22 24.90 -0.73 -3.99
C ALA A 22 23.58 -0.66 -4.78
N PRO A 23 23.64 -0.41 -6.10
CA PRO A 23 22.44 -0.42 -6.91
C PRO A 23 21.73 -1.77 -6.74
N PHE A 24 20.40 -1.74 -6.64
CA PHE A 24 19.63 -2.96 -6.56
C PHE A 24 19.88 -3.81 -7.81
N GLU A 25 20.12 -5.10 -7.60
CA GLU A 25 20.15 -6.06 -8.70
C GLU A 25 18.70 -6.32 -9.14
N VAL A 26 18.41 -6.04 -10.41
CA VAL A 26 17.08 -6.23 -10.98
C VAL A 26 17.00 -7.63 -11.57
N HIS A 27 16.03 -8.41 -11.09
CA HIS A 27 15.75 -9.73 -11.61
C HIS A 27 14.36 -9.78 -12.24
N ASN A 28 14.26 -10.45 -13.39
CA ASN A 28 12.99 -10.68 -14.06
C ASN A 28 12.39 -12.02 -13.60
N LEU A 29 11.11 -12.01 -13.30
CA LEU A 29 10.31 -13.19 -12.97
C LEU A 29 9.30 -13.46 -14.08
N HIS A 30 9.07 -14.74 -14.38
CA HIS A 30 8.03 -15.14 -15.31
C HIS A 30 6.74 -15.39 -14.53
N LEU A 31 5.85 -14.42 -14.57
CA LEU A 31 4.55 -14.53 -13.91
C LEU A 31 3.64 -15.53 -14.64
N PRO A 32 2.88 -16.36 -13.91
CA PRO A 32 1.81 -17.18 -14.47
C PRO A 32 0.79 -16.33 -15.24
N LYS A 33 0.12 -16.91 -16.25
CA LYS A 33 -0.81 -16.20 -17.15
C LYS A 33 -1.84 -15.32 -16.43
N GLU A 34 -2.39 -15.79 -15.31
CA GLU A 34 -3.30 -15.01 -14.47
C GLU A 34 -2.63 -13.73 -13.96
N LEU A 35 -1.49 -13.86 -13.25
CA LEU A 35 -0.75 -12.73 -12.68
C LEU A 35 -0.16 -11.79 -13.75
N ALA A 36 0.16 -12.33 -14.93
CA ALA A 36 0.70 -11.59 -16.07
C ALA A 36 -0.36 -10.95 -16.97
N TYR A 37 -1.65 -11.13 -16.67
CA TYR A 37 -2.73 -10.59 -17.51
C TYR A 37 -2.67 -9.06 -17.50
N TYR A 38 -2.68 -8.43 -18.67
CA TYR A 38 -2.36 -7.01 -18.80
C TYR A 38 -3.38 -6.07 -18.13
N ASP A 39 -4.63 -6.50 -17.97
CA ASP A 39 -5.64 -5.72 -17.22
C ASP A 39 -5.60 -6.00 -15.69
N ASN A 40 -4.77 -6.94 -15.21
CA ASN A 40 -4.57 -7.11 -13.78
C ASN A 40 -3.65 -5.99 -13.27
N GLN A 41 -4.28 -4.99 -12.66
CA GLN A 41 -3.58 -3.92 -11.97
C GLN A 41 -3.43 -4.27 -10.48
N PHE A 42 -2.23 -4.00 -9.95
CA PHE A 42 -1.84 -4.30 -8.58
C PHE A 42 -1.43 -3.01 -7.87
N SER A 43 -2.17 -2.66 -6.83
CA SER A 43 -1.93 -1.45 -6.03
C SER A 43 -1.21 -1.73 -4.71
N GLY A 44 -1.19 -2.98 -4.25
CA GLY A 44 -0.54 -3.34 -2.99
C GLY A 44 0.49 -4.45 -3.13
N LEU A 45 1.66 -4.25 -2.53
CA LEU A 45 2.72 -5.23 -2.41
C LEU A 45 3.13 -5.38 -0.94
N ALA A 46 3.15 -6.62 -0.43
CA ALA A 46 3.62 -6.88 0.94
C ALA A 46 4.37 -8.21 1.04
N ILE A 47 5.36 -8.27 1.93
CA ILE A 47 5.99 -9.53 2.33
C ILE A 47 5.58 -9.84 3.77
N SER A 48 5.04 -11.04 4.00
CA SER A 48 4.70 -11.52 5.34
C SER A 48 4.74 -13.05 5.38
N ALA A 49 5.16 -13.63 6.52
CA ALA A 49 5.19 -15.07 6.76
C ALA A 49 5.75 -15.93 5.58
N ASP A 50 6.92 -15.54 5.05
CA ASP A 50 7.61 -16.20 3.92
C ASP A 50 6.81 -16.21 2.59
N LYS A 51 5.92 -15.23 2.42
CA LYS A 51 5.16 -15.03 1.18
C LYS A 51 5.20 -13.59 0.71
N LEU A 52 5.22 -13.43 -0.60
CA LEU A 52 4.86 -12.20 -1.30
C LEU A 52 3.35 -12.16 -1.48
N PHE A 53 2.76 -10.99 -1.27
CA PHE A 53 1.35 -10.70 -1.47
C PHE A 53 1.17 -9.58 -2.49
N LEU A 54 0.23 -9.77 -3.41
CA LEU A 54 -0.11 -8.84 -4.48
C LEU A 54 -1.62 -8.55 -4.42
N LEU A 55 -1.99 -7.33 -4.03
CA LEU A 55 -3.38 -6.89 -3.95
C LEU A 55 -3.86 -6.44 -5.33
N SER A 56 -5.00 -6.98 -5.79
CA SER A 56 -5.66 -6.41 -6.96
C SER A 56 -6.35 -5.10 -6.60
N GLU A 57 -6.32 -4.13 -7.51
CA GLU A 57 -7.04 -2.86 -7.34
C GLU A 57 -8.55 -3.03 -7.23
N SER A 58 -9.11 -4.13 -7.76
CA SER A 58 -10.56 -4.38 -7.75
C SER A 58 -11.38 -3.17 -8.21
N ARG A 59 -10.93 -2.55 -9.31
CA ARG A 59 -11.52 -1.34 -9.86
C ARG A 59 -12.98 -1.54 -10.21
N LEU A 60 -13.80 -0.55 -9.85
CA LEU A 60 -15.24 -0.57 -10.11
C LEU A 60 -15.55 -0.60 -11.61
N GLN A 61 -14.88 0.25 -12.38
CA GLN A 61 -15.12 0.44 -13.81
C GLN A 61 -14.81 -0.81 -14.64
N ASP A 62 -13.86 -1.62 -14.17
CA ASP A 62 -13.43 -2.85 -14.84
C ASP A 62 -14.22 -4.08 -14.34
N ASN A 63 -15.13 -3.88 -13.37
CA ASN A 63 -15.80 -4.95 -12.62
C ASN A 63 -14.78 -5.99 -12.10
N ALA A 64 -13.61 -5.51 -11.66
CA ALA A 64 -12.48 -6.37 -11.34
C ALA A 64 -12.70 -7.10 -10.00
N GLU A 65 -12.41 -8.39 -10.00
CA GLU A 65 -12.48 -9.25 -8.81
C GLU A 65 -11.58 -8.71 -7.69
N ALA A 66 -12.13 -8.69 -6.46
CA ALA A 66 -11.39 -8.35 -5.25
C ALA A 66 -10.60 -9.57 -4.76
N LYS A 67 -9.28 -9.53 -4.92
CA LYS A 67 -8.41 -10.68 -4.64
C LYS A 67 -7.03 -10.25 -4.17
N LEU A 68 -6.47 -11.07 -3.30
CA LEU A 68 -5.08 -11.01 -2.89
C LEU A 68 -4.40 -12.26 -3.43
N TYR A 69 -3.35 -12.09 -4.23
CA TYR A 69 -2.52 -13.21 -4.61
C TYR A 69 -1.42 -13.41 -3.60
N THR A 70 -0.98 -14.65 -3.44
CA THR A 70 0.19 -14.96 -2.64
C THR A 70 1.10 -15.99 -3.32
N VAL A 71 2.39 -15.76 -3.20
CA VAL A 71 3.47 -16.60 -3.73
C VAL A 71 4.50 -16.81 -2.62
N ARG A 72 4.99 -18.04 -2.41
CA ARG A 72 6.04 -18.27 -1.41
C ARG A 72 7.36 -17.68 -1.89
N LEU A 73 8.13 -17.08 -0.99
CA LEU A 73 9.43 -16.50 -1.34
C LEU A 73 10.41 -17.58 -1.82
N ALA A 74 10.35 -18.79 -1.25
CA ALA A 74 11.12 -19.94 -1.72
C ALA A 74 10.85 -20.28 -3.20
N ASP A 75 9.62 -20.11 -3.68
CA ASP A 75 9.25 -20.39 -5.07
C ASP A 75 9.77 -19.29 -6.02
N LEU A 76 9.76 -18.04 -5.55
CA LEU A 76 10.41 -16.92 -6.27
C LEU A 76 11.91 -17.15 -6.41
N ASN A 77 12.59 -17.47 -5.30
CA ASN A 77 14.02 -17.78 -5.29
C ASN A 77 14.37 -18.95 -6.21
N ARG A 78 13.52 -19.98 -6.24
CA ARG A 78 13.70 -21.09 -7.18
C ARG A 78 13.63 -20.59 -8.62
N GLN A 79 12.62 -19.78 -8.98
CA GLN A 79 12.47 -19.28 -10.34
C GLN A 79 13.66 -18.40 -10.79
N LEU A 80 14.30 -17.69 -9.86
CA LEU A 80 15.52 -16.93 -10.15
C LEU A 80 16.69 -17.82 -10.60
N THR A 81 16.72 -19.09 -10.18
CA THR A 81 17.76 -20.06 -10.55
C THR A 81 17.34 -21.05 -11.65
N ASP A 82 16.04 -21.30 -11.76
CA ASP A 82 15.40 -22.19 -12.73
C ASP A 82 14.28 -21.41 -13.42
N THR A 83 14.62 -20.73 -14.51
CA THR A 83 13.66 -19.89 -15.25
C THR A 83 12.55 -20.69 -15.94
N THR A 84 12.64 -22.03 -15.95
CA THR A 84 11.58 -22.92 -16.45
C THR A 84 10.58 -23.30 -15.37
N TYR A 85 10.87 -23.00 -14.11
CA TYR A 85 9.98 -23.23 -12.99
C TYR A 85 8.73 -22.35 -13.10
N VAL A 86 7.56 -22.99 -13.17
CA VAL A 86 6.28 -22.29 -13.15
C VAL A 86 5.93 -21.92 -11.73
N LEU A 87 5.87 -20.62 -11.46
CA LEU A 87 5.60 -20.07 -10.13
C LEU A 87 4.20 -20.47 -9.64
N PRO A 88 4.08 -21.31 -8.60
CA PRO A 88 2.80 -21.58 -7.99
C PRO A 88 2.32 -20.32 -7.25
N TYR A 89 1.03 -20.07 -7.32
CA TYR A 89 0.39 -18.97 -6.60
C TYR A 89 -0.94 -19.44 -6.01
N GLN A 90 -1.40 -18.74 -5.00
CA GLN A 90 -2.73 -18.89 -4.45
C GLN A 90 -3.48 -17.58 -4.64
N LYS A 91 -4.72 -17.67 -5.12
CA LYS A 91 -5.65 -16.55 -5.19
C LYS A 91 -6.56 -16.60 -3.95
N LEU A 92 -6.53 -15.55 -3.14
CA LEU A 92 -7.34 -15.39 -1.94
C LEU A 92 -8.45 -14.37 -2.24
N PRO A 93 -9.73 -14.77 -2.27
CA PRO A 93 -10.82 -13.81 -2.40
C PRO A 93 -10.88 -12.85 -1.21
N LEU A 94 -11.24 -11.59 -1.48
CA LEU A 94 -11.59 -10.61 -0.45
C LEU A 94 -13.09 -10.67 -0.18
N THR A 95 -13.45 -11.26 0.95
CA THR A 95 -14.84 -11.35 1.40
C THR A 95 -15.22 -10.16 2.27
N GLY A 96 -16.48 -9.72 2.21
CA GLY A 96 -17.00 -8.58 2.97
C GLY A 96 -16.91 -7.22 2.24
N LEU A 97 -16.09 -7.09 1.19
CA LEU A 97 -15.97 -5.84 0.43
C LEU A 97 -17.31 -5.34 -0.15
N PRO A 98 -18.22 -6.18 -0.70
CA PRO A 98 -19.51 -5.70 -1.19
C PRO A 98 -20.35 -5.00 -0.10
N ALA A 99 -20.33 -5.51 1.13
CA ALA A 99 -21.05 -4.90 2.26
C ALA A 99 -20.44 -3.55 2.65
N LEU A 100 -19.10 -3.45 2.66
CA LEU A 100 -18.39 -2.19 2.92
C LEU A 100 -18.66 -1.16 1.82
N ARG A 101 -18.64 -1.56 0.55
CA ARG A 101 -19.02 -0.71 -0.59
C ARG A 101 -20.45 -0.19 -0.48
N ALA A 102 -21.39 -1.03 -0.06
CA ALA A 102 -22.76 -0.60 0.19
C ALA A 102 -22.85 0.46 1.31
N ARG A 103 -22.04 0.33 2.37
CA ARG A 103 -21.96 1.34 3.44
C ARG A 103 -21.37 2.67 2.96
N MET A 104 -20.32 2.63 2.11
CA MET A 104 -19.76 3.83 1.48
C MET A 104 -20.81 4.53 0.62
N ALA A 105 -21.52 3.77 -0.22
CA ALA A 105 -22.59 4.29 -1.06
C ALA A 105 -23.73 4.91 -0.24
N ALA A 106 -24.11 4.28 0.88
CA ALA A 106 -25.11 4.83 1.81
C ALA A 106 -24.65 6.14 2.47
N ALA A 107 -23.34 6.37 2.58
CA ALA A 107 -22.74 7.64 3.03
C ALA A 107 -22.51 8.65 1.89
N GLY A 108 -23.07 8.39 0.70
CA GLY A 108 -22.91 9.25 -0.48
C GLY A 108 -21.51 9.23 -1.09
N GLN A 109 -20.70 8.22 -0.77
CA GLN A 109 -19.36 8.05 -1.33
C GLN A 109 -19.36 7.01 -2.46
N ARG A 110 -18.54 7.21 -3.48
CA ARG A 110 -18.42 6.28 -4.60
C ARG A 110 -17.06 5.59 -4.59
N TYR A 111 -17.06 4.29 -4.34
CA TYR A 111 -15.88 3.43 -4.44
C TYR A 111 -15.29 3.43 -5.86
N GLU A 112 -13.96 3.54 -5.99
CA GLU A 112 -13.23 3.39 -7.25
C GLU A 112 -12.34 2.14 -7.25
N GLY A 113 -11.51 1.95 -6.23
CA GLY A 113 -10.52 0.87 -6.15
C GLY A 113 -9.96 0.66 -4.74
N LEU A 114 -9.21 -0.41 -4.57
CA LEU A 114 -8.34 -0.66 -3.43
C LEU A 114 -6.95 -0.16 -3.79
N GLU A 115 -6.30 0.63 -2.93
CA GLU A 115 -5.05 1.31 -3.31
C GLU A 115 -3.82 0.89 -2.50
N ALA A 116 -3.99 0.31 -1.32
CA ALA A 116 -2.85 -0.04 -0.48
C ALA A 116 -3.11 -1.26 0.39
N LEU A 117 -2.02 -1.90 0.78
CA LEU A 117 -2.01 -3.11 1.60
C LEU A 117 -1.01 -2.97 2.75
N LEU A 118 -1.45 -3.29 3.96
CA LEU A 118 -0.59 -3.57 5.09
C LEU A 118 -1.02 -4.89 5.75
N ILE A 119 -0.07 -5.79 5.98
CA ILE A 119 -0.29 -7.05 6.69
C ILE A 119 0.53 -7.02 7.97
N THR A 120 -0.14 -7.11 9.11
CA THR A 120 0.49 -7.31 10.43
C THR A 120 0.17 -8.73 10.93
N PRO A 121 0.79 -9.19 12.03
CA PRO A 121 0.42 -10.47 12.64
C PRO A 121 -1.06 -10.54 13.06
N GLU A 122 -1.68 -9.41 13.40
CA GLU A 122 -3.04 -9.32 13.92
C GLU A 122 -4.11 -9.03 12.85
N ALA A 123 -3.75 -8.33 11.78
CA ALA A 123 -4.72 -7.80 10.84
C ALA A 123 -4.18 -7.59 9.42
N VAL A 124 -5.12 -7.48 8.48
CA VAL A 124 -4.90 -6.90 7.16
C VAL A 124 -5.60 -5.55 7.13
N TYR A 125 -4.90 -4.54 6.66
CA TYR A 125 -5.43 -3.21 6.40
C TYR A 125 -5.37 -2.91 4.91
N LEU A 126 -6.45 -2.33 4.39
CA LEU A 126 -6.55 -1.92 2.99
C LEU A 126 -7.02 -0.47 2.94
N SER A 127 -6.52 0.33 2.01
CA SER A 127 -7.12 1.62 1.69
C SER A 127 -8.08 1.47 0.50
N VAL A 128 -9.01 2.41 0.39
CA VAL A 128 -9.96 2.54 -0.71
C VAL A 128 -9.87 3.94 -1.28
N GLU A 129 -9.68 4.03 -2.60
CA GLU A 129 -9.96 5.25 -3.35
C GLU A 129 -11.46 5.37 -3.61
N THR A 130 -11.93 6.60 -3.51
CA THR A 130 -13.27 7.02 -3.89
C THR A 130 -13.18 8.06 -5.01
N ASP A 131 -14.28 8.34 -5.70
CA ASP A 131 -14.27 9.29 -6.80
C ASP A 131 -13.80 10.69 -6.40
N THR A 132 -13.34 11.46 -7.39
CA THR A 132 -12.77 12.80 -7.13
C THR A 132 -13.71 13.71 -6.31
N PRO A 133 -15.03 13.75 -6.52
CA PRO A 133 -15.94 14.54 -5.70
C PRO A 133 -16.14 14.02 -4.26
N SER A 134 -15.82 12.75 -3.99
CA SER A 134 -15.96 12.17 -2.66
C SER A 134 -14.97 12.82 -1.67
N PRO A 135 -15.42 13.37 -0.53
CA PRO A 135 -14.53 14.02 0.44
C PRO A 135 -13.64 13.06 1.23
N THR A 136 -13.87 11.75 1.16
CA THR A 136 -13.16 10.77 1.99
C THR A 136 -12.73 9.54 1.21
N CYS A 137 -11.51 9.08 1.45
CA CYS A 137 -11.10 7.70 1.25
C CYS A 137 -11.51 6.85 2.46
N TYR A 138 -11.21 5.55 2.43
CA TYR A 138 -11.49 4.67 3.57
C TYR A 138 -10.33 3.76 3.90
N LEU A 139 -10.14 3.51 5.19
CA LEU A 139 -9.37 2.40 5.71
C LEU A 139 -10.31 1.24 6.06
N LEU A 140 -9.99 0.06 5.55
CA LEU A 140 -10.62 -1.20 5.86
C LEU A 140 -9.72 -2.01 6.79
N LYS A 141 -10.34 -2.90 7.56
CA LYS A 141 -9.66 -3.86 8.42
C LYS A 141 -10.21 -5.25 8.16
N GLY A 142 -9.36 -6.25 8.22
CA GLY A 142 -9.75 -7.65 8.08
C GLY A 142 -8.70 -8.58 8.66
N GLN A 143 -8.86 -9.86 8.33
CA GLN A 143 -7.94 -10.92 8.74
C GLN A 143 -7.54 -11.77 7.55
N LEU A 144 -6.24 -12.06 7.47
CA LEU A 144 -5.71 -13.04 6.55
C LEU A 144 -6.01 -14.44 7.08
N ARG A 145 -6.77 -15.22 6.32
CA ARG A 145 -7.04 -16.64 6.58
C ARG A 145 -6.26 -17.49 5.57
N ALA A 146 -6.31 -18.81 5.74
CA ALA A 146 -5.59 -19.73 4.87
C ALA A 146 -6.08 -19.68 3.41
N ASP A 147 -7.35 -19.34 3.19
CA ASP A 147 -8.05 -19.44 1.93
C ASP A 147 -8.72 -18.14 1.48
N ALA A 148 -8.75 -17.08 2.31
CA ALA A 148 -9.37 -15.81 1.99
C ALA A 148 -8.80 -14.65 2.83
N VAL A 149 -9.08 -13.42 2.39
CA VAL A 149 -9.06 -12.25 3.28
C VAL A 149 -10.51 -11.99 3.72
N VAL A 150 -10.74 -11.96 5.03
CA VAL A 150 -12.07 -11.71 5.60
C VAL A 150 -12.11 -10.30 6.17
N LEU A 151 -12.80 -9.40 5.48
CA LEU A 151 -12.93 -8.02 5.90
C LEU A 151 -13.98 -7.90 7.01
N ASP A 152 -13.66 -7.12 8.04
CA ASP A 152 -14.58 -6.77 9.12
C ASP A 152 -15.60 -5.76 8.59
N THR A 153 -16.80 -6.25 8.30
CA THR A 153 -17.89 -5.40 7.77
C THR A 153 -18.39 -4.35 8.76
N THR A 154 -17.99 -4.41 10.04
CA THR A 154 -18.31 -3.40 11.05
C THR A 154 -17.26 -2.29 11.10
N PHE A 155 -16.03 -2.58 10.69
CA PHE A 155 -14.94 -1.61 10.59
C PHE A 155 -14.99 -0.87 9.24
N LEU A 156 -15.17 0.44 9.28
CA LEU A 156 -15.07 1.31 8.11
C LEU A 156 -14.67 2.70 8.61
N LEU A 157 -13.39 3.04 8.44
CA LEU A 157 -12.84 4.29 8.93
C LEU A 157 -12.71 5.28 7.75
N PRO A 158 -13.49 6.37 7.71
CA PRO A 158 -13.30 7.42 6.72
C PRO A 158 -11.98 8.17 6.99
N LEU A 159 -11.22 8.41 5.92
CA LEU A 159 -10.02 9.25 5.93
C LEU A 159 -10.28 10.45 5.01
N ALA A 160 -10.10 11.67 5.53
CA ALA A 160 -10.37 12.87 4.75
C ALA A 160 -9.36 13.01 3.60
N LYS A 161 -9.84 13.32 2.40
CA LYS A 161 -8.95 13.69 1.30
C LYS A 161 -8.38 15.09 1.57
N PRO A 162 -7.08 15.33 1.36
CA PRO A 162 -6.55 16.69 1.30
C PRO A 162 -7.21 17.44 0.15
N LEU A 163 -7.40 18.73 0.37
CA LEU A 163 -7.95 19.66 -0.61
C LEU A 163 -6.80 20.50 -1.19
N ALA A 164 -6.98 20.95 -2.42
CA ALA A 164 -6.12 21.99 -2.98
C ALA A 164 -6.25 23.30 -2.17
N ALA A 165 -5.32 24.24 -2.38
CA ALA A 165 -5.28 25.49 -1.63
C ALA A 165 -6.54 26.37 -1.81
N ASP A 166 -7.26 26.20 -2.91
CA ASP A 166 -8.54 26.86 -3.20
C ASP A 166 -9.76 26.11 -2.64
N GLY A 167 -9.54 25.00 -1.93
CA GLY A 167 -10.57 24.14 -1.36
C GLY A 167 -11.14 23.09 -2.33
N SER A 168 -10.63 22.97 -3.55
CA SER A 168 -11.11 21.95 -4.50
C SER A 168 -10.61 20.55 -4.14
N HIS A 169 -11.38 19.53 -4.53
CA HIS A 169 -10.89 18.15 -4.50
C HIS A 169 -9.78 17.94 -5.53
N ILE A 170 -8.78 17.13 -5.17
CA ILE A 170 -7.65 16.78 -6.03
C ILE A 170 -8.05 15.52 -6.82
N TYR A 171 -7.76 15.53 -8.13
CA TYR A 171 -8.00 14.39 -9.01
C TYR A 171 -7.03 13.24 -8.72
N ASN A 172 -7.54 12.01 -8.70
CA ASN A 172 -6.77 10.77 -8.48
C ASN A 172 -5.94 10.85 -7.19
N ALA A 173 -6.64 11.02 -6.08
CA ALA A 173 -6.09 11.41 -4.80
C ALA A 173 -6.55 10.37 -3.77
N GLY A 174 -5.58 9.56 -3.34
CA GLY A 174 -5.80 8.36 -2.55
C GLY A 174 -4.70 8.11 -1.53
N PHE A 175 -4.95 7.15 -0.64
CA PHE A 175 -3.91 6.63 0.26
C PHE A 175 -3.29 5.40 -0.38
N GLU A 176 -2.21 5.61 -1.15
CA GLU A 176 -1.56 4.61 -2.01
C GLU A 176 -0.52 3.75 -1.26
N ALA A 177 -0.18 4.12 -0.02
CA ALA A 177 0.68 3.29 0.80
C ALA A 177 0.25 3.27 2.27
N LEU A 178 0.42 2.11 2.90
CA LEU A 178 0.22 1.89 4.33
C LEU A 178 1.49 1.32 4.94
N ALA A 179 1.84 1.77 6.14
CA ALA A 179 2.95 1.20 6.89
C ALA A 179 2.62 1.10 8.38
N GLU A 180 3.32 0.23 9.09
CA GLU A 180 3.33 0.23 10.55
C GLU A 180 4.66 0.78 11.06
N ALA A 181 4.61 1.78 11.93
CA ALA A 181 5.79 2.34 12.59
C ALA A 181 5.43 2.81 14.00
N ASN A 182 6.25 2.46 15.00
CA ASN A 182 6.09 2.92 16.38
C ASN A 182 4.66 2.74 16.94
N LYS A 183 4.03 1.57 16.68
CA LYS A 183 2.63 1.25 17.06
C LYS A 183 1.54 2.11 16.39
N HIS A 184 1.91 2.81 15.32
CA HIS A 184 0.99 3.56 14.49
C HIS A 184 0.88 2.91 13.13
N LEU A 185 -0.34 2.89 12.60
CA LEU A 185 -0.59 2.72 11.18
C LEU A 185 -0.44 4.10 10.54
N LEU A 186 0.47 4.18 9.57
CA LEU A 186 0.71 5.37 8.75
C LEU A 186 0.02 5.14 7.40
N ALA A 187 -0.81 6.08 7.00
CA ALA A 187 -1.43 6.13 5.68
C ALA A 187 -0.82 7.29 4.90
N PHE A 188 -0.14 6.96 3.80
CA PHE A 188 0.56 7.93 2.97
C PHE A 188 -0.34 8.30 1.80
N PHE A 189 -0.52 9.60 1.64
CA PHE A 189 -1.36 10.15 0.59
C PHE A 189 -0.52 10.47 -0.65
N GLU A 190 -0.99 10.06 -1.82
CA GLU A 190 -0.37 10.36 -3.12
C GLU A 190 -1.36 11.11 -4.03
N TYR A 191 -0.81 11.95 -4.90
CA TYR A 191 -1.52 12.65 -5.96
C TYR A 191 -0.63 12.78 -7.19
N ASN A 192 -1.24 12.67 -8.38
CA ASN A 192 -0.52 12.66 -9.66
C ASN A 192 0.21 13.98 -10.01
N SER A 193 -0.02 15.09 -9.29
CA SER A 193 0.68 16.36 -9.52
C SER A 193 0.43 17.43 -8.44
N PHE A 194 1.44 17.86 -7.67
CA PHE A 194 1.54 19.24 -7.12
C PHE A 194 3.00 19.64 -6.76
N PRO A 195 3.34 20.95 -6.77
CA PRO A 195 4.66 21.52 -6.42
C PRO A 195 5.16 21.42 -4.96
N THR A 196 4.44 20.79 -4.01
CA THR A 196 4.88 20.64 -2.60
C THR A 196 4.55 19.25 -2.02
N GLN A 197 4.90 19.04 -0.74
CA GLN A 197 5.21 17.78 -0.05
C GLN A 197 4.07 16.74 0.08
N ASN A 198 4.45 15.47 0.27
CA ASN A 198 3.55 14.36 0.60
C ASN A 198 2.83 14.59 1.95
N ASP A 199 1.60 14.07 2.07
CA ASP A 199 0.80 14.10 3.31
C ASP A 199 0.78 12.70 3.97
N VAL A 200 0.83 12.65 5.31
CA VAL A 200 0.80 11.39 6.08
C VAL A 200 -0.18 11.51 7.25
N ASP A 201 -1.08 10.54 7.34
CA ASP A 201 -1.99 10.37 8.46
C ASP A 201 -1.52 9.23 9.37
N ALA A 202 -1.43 9.48 10.68
CA ALA A 202 -1.06 8.50 11.70
C ALA A 202 -2.27 8.08 12.56
N LEU A 203 -2.39 6.77 12.79
CA LEU A 203 -3.46 6.13 13.55
C LEU A 203 -2.88 5.19 14.60
N GLU A 204 -3.22 5.37 15.88
CA GLU A 204 -2.74 4.48 16.93
C GLU A 204 -3.41 3.09 16.84
N VAL A 205 -2.61 2.03 16.71
CA VAL A 205 -3.14 0.68 16.45
C VAL A 205 -3.90 0.11 17.64
N SER A 206 -3.47 0.40 18.88
CA SER A 206 -4.06 -0.13 20.13
C SER A 206 -5.54 0.19 20.31
N HIS A 207 -6.00 1.29 19.70
CA HIS A 207 -7.33 1.85 19.90
C HIS A 207 -8.07 2.09 18.57
N LEU A 208 -7.62 1.45 17.49
CA LEU A 208 -8.14 1.68 16.16
C LEU A 208 -9.59 1.16 16.03
N SER A 209 -10.51 2.06 15.72
CA SER A 209 -11.93 1.81 15.52
C SER A 209 -12.47 2.66 14.36
N SER A 210 -13.72 2.41 13.93
CA SER A 210 -14.40 3.24 12.92
C SER A 210 -14.62 4.70 13.34
N ALA A 211 -14.41 5.03 14.62
CA ALA A 211 -14.54 6.39 15.17
C ALA A 211 -13.18 7.06 15.43
N SER A 212 -12.06 6.39 15.13
CA SER A 212 -10.73 6.97 15.30
C SER A 212 -10.55 8.22 14.44
N THR A 213 -9.78 9.19 14.94
CA THR A 213 -9.40 10.40 14.19
C THR A 213 -7.90 10.34 13.90
N PRO A 214 -7.46 10.42 12.64
CA PRO A 214 -6.04 10.43 12.32
C PRO A 214 -5.37 11.72 12.80
N THR A 215 -4.08 11.64 13.11
CA THR A 215 -3.22 12.81 13.37
C THR A 215 -2.35 13.05 12.14
N LYS A 216 -2.35 14.28 11.59
CA LYS A 216 -1.45 14.67 10.50
C LYS A 216 -0.02 14.80 11.01
N LEU A 217 0.95 14.27 10.25
CA LEU A 217 2.39 14.37 10.54
C LEU A 217 3.09 15.42 9.68
#